data_AF-A0A533UQ29-F1
#
_entry.id   AF-A0A533UQ29-F1
#
_cell.length_a   1.000
_cell.length_b   1.000
_cell.length_c   1.000
_cell.angle_alpha   90.00
_cell.angle_beta   90.00
_cell.angle_gamma   90.00
#
_symmetry.space_group_name_H-M   'P 1'
#
loop_
_entity.id
_entity.type
_entity.pdbx_description
1 polymer ?
#
loop_
_entity_poly.entity_id
_entity_poly.type
_entity_poly.pdbx_seq_one_letter_code
_entity_poly.pdbx_strand_id
1 'polypeptide(L)' 'MSKSRISITIDAKMAKAIENYYREKVKIAAEKGDVIPKLSNIYEEIIERGWEAKSSIRKK' A
#
# COMPACT_ATOMS: atom_id res chain seq x y z
N MET A 1 -7.37 -14.95 -7.07
CA MET A 1 -8.09 -15.01 -5.78
C MET A 1 -9.27 -14.05 -5.81
N SER A 2 -10.36 -14.40 -5.13
CA SER A 2 -11.50 -13.49 -4.95
C SER A 2 -11.09 -12.27 -4.13
N LYS A 3 -11.55 -11.08 -4.53
CA LYS A 3 -11.33 -9.84 -3.78
C LYS A 3 -12.38 -9.71 -2.69
N SER A 4 -11.95 -9.35 -1.49
CA SER A 4 -12.84 -9.05 -0.35
C SER A 4 -12.85 -7.55 -0.10
N ARG A 5 -14.05 -6.99 0.14
CA ARG A 5 -14.19 -5.58 0.53
C ARG A 5 -13.93 -5.43 2.02
N ILE A 6 -13.03 -4.52 2.38
CA ILE A 6 -12.71 -4.17 3.76
C ILE A 6 -12.92 -2.66 3.92
N SER A 7 -13.51 -2.25 5.05
CA SER A 7 -13.63 -0.84 5.42
C SER A 7 -12.84 -0.62 6.70
N ILE A 8 -11.90 0.32 6.68
CA ILE A 8 -11.08 0.68 7.84
C ILE A 8 -11.12 2.19 8.04
N THR A 9 -11.05 2.62 9.29
CA THR A 9 -10.81 4.02 9.65
C THR A 9 -9.38 4.14 10.13
N ILE A 10 -8.62 5.08 9.57
CA ILE A 10 -7.24 5.38 9.93
C ILE A 10 -7.12 6.86 10.26
N ASP A 11 -6.09 7.22 11.03
CA ASP A 11 -5.84 8.60 11.38
C ASP A 11 -5.49 9.45 10.15
N ALA A 12 -5.79 10.75 10.21
CA ALA A 12 -5.61 11.67 9.09
C ALA A 12 -4.15 11.80 8.65
N LYS A 13 -3.19 11.68 9.59
CA LYS A 13 -1.76 11.75 9.29
C LYS A 13 -1.34 10.53 8.47
N MET A 14 -1.80 9.34 8.84
CA MET A 14 -1.57 8.11 8.10
C MET A 14 -2.24 8.15 6.72
N ALA A 15 -3.49 8.61 6.63
CA ALA A 15 -4.17 8.75 5.35
C ALA A 15 -3.39 9.63 4.37
N LYS A 16 -2.87 10.78 4.86
CA LYS A 16 -2.05 11.68 4.05
C LYS A 16 -0.71 11.08 3.66
N ALA A 17 -0.09 10.30 4.53
CA ALA A 17 1.16 9.60 4.23
C ALA A 17 0.97 8.56 3.11
N ILE A 18 -0.12 7.79 3.16
CA ILE A 18 -0.48 6.82 2.12
C ILE A 18 -0.77 7.52 0.79
N GLU A 19 -1.50 8.64 0.82
CA GLU A 19 -1.78 9.43 -0.38
C GLU A 19 -0.49 9.95 -1.05
N ASN A 20 0.44 10.49 -0.26
CA ASN A 20 1.72 10.97 -0.76
C ASN A 20 2.54 9.83 -1.40
N TYR A 21 2.60 8.67 -0.73
CA TYR A 21 3.28 7.49 -1.25
C TYR A 21 2.67 7.00 -2.58
N TYR A 22 1.33 7.01 -2.67
CA TYR A 22 0.63 6.68 -3.91
C TYR A 22 0.99 7.66 -5.04
N ARG A 23 0.94 8.97 -4.78
CA ARG A 23 1.28 10.01 -5.77
C ARG A 23 2.71 9.85 -6.31
N GLU A 24 3.66 9.50 -5.45
CA GLU A 24 5.04 9.23 -5.84
C GLU A 24 5.15 8.02 -6.78
N LYS A 25 4.48 6.91 -6.44
CA LYS A 25 4.41 5.72 -7.30
C LYS A 25 3.77 6.02 -8.66
N VAL A 26 2.69 6.80 -8.68
CA VAL A 26 2.02 7.25 -9.92
C VAL A 26 2.98 8.06 -10.78
N LYS A 27 3.70 9.02 -10.18
CA LYS A 27 4.68 9.85 -10.88
C LYS A 27 5.77 8.99 -11.52
N ILE A 28 6.36 8.07 -10.75
CA ILE A 28 7.41 7.17 -11.24
C ILE A 28 6.89 6.28 -12.38
N ALA A 29 5.67 5.73 -12.25
CA ALA A 29 5.09 4.90 -13.31
C ALA A 29 4.83 5.71 -14.58
N ALA A 30 4.31 6.94 -14.46
CA ALA A 30 4.08 7.83 -15.58
C ALA A 30 5.39 8.23 -16.29
N GLU A 31 6.45 8.53 -15.55
CA GLU A 31 7.77 8.86 -16.10
C GLU A 31 8.40 7.67 -16.85
N LYS A 32 8.12 6.44 -16.43
CA LYS A 32 8.63 5.21 -17.04
C LYS A 32 7.75 4.64 -18.16
N GLY A 33 6.54 5.16 -18.33
CA GLY A 33 5.54 4.57 -19.22
C GLY A 33 4.95 3.25 -18.69
N ASP A 34 5.09 2.98 -17.40
CA ASP A 34 4.55 1.81 -16.73
C ASP A 34 3.06 1.97 -16.42
N VAL A 35 2.40 0.85 -16.11
CA VAL A 35 1.00 0.85 -15.67
C VAL A 35 0.87 1.59 -14.34
N ILE A 36 0.00 2.60 -14.30
CA ILE A 36 -0.30 3.36 -13.09
C ILE A 36 -1.01 2.43 -12.08
N PRO A 37 -0.45 2.22 -10.87
CA PRO A 37 -1.06 1.34 -9.87
C PRO A 37 -2.38 1.94 -9.37
N LYS A 38 -3.30 1.09 -8.87
CA LYS A 38 -4.48 1.58 -8.15
C LYS A 38 -4.15 1.79 -6.68
N LEU A 39 -4.86 2.71 -6.03
CA LEU A 39 -4.69 2.94 -4.59
C LEU A 39 -4.92 1.65 -3.76
N SER A 40 -5.83 0.77 -4.18
CA SER A 40 -6.03 -0.54 -3.53
C SER A 40 -4.79 -1.42 -3.56
N ASN A 41 -3.96 -1.35 -4.62
CA ASN A 41 -2.71 -2.10 -4.69
C ASN A 41 -1.70 -1.60 -3.66
N ILE A 42 -1.68 -0.29 -3.39
CA ILE A 42 -0.83 0.31 -2.36
C ILE A 42 -1.23 -0.20 -0.97
N TYR A 43 -2.53 -0.26 -0.68
CA TYR A 43 -3.00 -0.82 0.60
C TYR A 43 -2.61 -2.29 0.75
N GLU A 44 -2.76 -3.11 -0.30
CA GLU A 44 -2.34 -4.51 -0.30
C GLU A 44 -0.82 -4.64 -0.04
N GLU A 45 0.02 -3.85 -0.75
CA GLU A 45 1.49 -3.82 -0.57
C GLU A 45 1.89 -3.44 0.87
N ILE A 46 1.25 -2.43 1.45
CA ILE A 46 1.54 -1.97 2.82
C ILE A 46 1.17 -3.06 3.85
N ILE A 47 -0.01 -3.67 3.70
CA ILE A 47 -0.48 -4.72 4.61
C ILE A 47 0.41 -5.95 4.53
N GLU A 48 0.79 -6.39 3.33
CA GLU A 48 1.67 -7.53 3.10
C GLU A 48 3.04 -7.32 3.77
N ARG A 49 3.70 -6.18 3.50
CA ARG A 49 4.98 -5.82 4.14
C ARG A 49 4.87 -5.78 5.66
N GLY A 50 3.79 -5.21 6.19
CA GLY A 50 3.55 -5.14 7.63
C GLY A 50 3.33 -6.52 8.26
N TRP A 51 2.66 -7.42 7.54
CA TRP A 51 2.39 -8.79 7.99
C TRP A 51 3.66 -9.65 7.97
N GLU A 52 4.45 -9.56 6.91
CA GLU A 52 5.73 -10.26 6.76
C GLU A 52 6.79 -9.77 7.77
N ALA A 53 6.86 -8.46 8.00
CA ALA A 53 7.76 -7.90 9.01
C ALA A 53 7.44 -8.45 10.41
N LYS A 54 6.17 -8.69 10.74
CA LYS A 54 5.78 -9.29 12.02
C LYS A 54 5.99 -10.81 12.08
N SER A 55 5.84 -11.53 10.97
CA SER A 55 6.01 -12.98 10.92
C SER A 55 7.48 -13.40 11.08
N SER A 56 8.40 -12.58 10.59
CA SER A 56 9.85 -12.76 10.73
C SER A 56 10.39 -12.42 12.13
N ILE A 57 9.76 -11.50 12.85
CA ILE A 57 10.12 -11.15 14.24
C ILE A 57 9.79 -12.29 15.22
N ARG A 58 8.78 -13.13 14.94
CA ARG A 58 8.38 -14.24 15.83
C ARG A 58 9.26 -15.49 15.73
N LYS A 59 10.27 -15.51 14.86
CA LYS A 59 11.18 -16.66 14.67
C LYS A 59 12.54 -16.50 15.40
N LYS A 60 12.64 -15.61 16.37
CA LYS A 60 13.88 -15.40 17.14
C LYS A 60 13.66 -15.64 18.63
#